data_AF-A0A7L9RT47-F1
#
_entry.id   AF-A0A7L9RT47-F1
#
_cell.length_a   1.000
_cell.length_b   1.000
_cell.length_c   1.000
_cell.angle_alpha   90.00
_cell.angle_beta   90.00
_cell.angle_gamma   90.00
#
_symmetry.space_group_name_H-M   'P 1'
#
loop_
_entity.id
_entity.type
_entity.pdbx_description
1 polymer ?
#
loop_
_entity_poly.entity_id
_entity_poly.type
_entity_poly.pdbx_seq_one_letter_code
_entity_poly.pdbx_strand_id
1 'polypeptide(L)'
;MFFGFGFGFGAPLIGYLEEKYKKPYTVIILSALCMALIFTGMLMFKTQNILLLYTIMIIMGALCAYQIFMIFINTRVVAPHLVGISSSFTNMIVMSFGLIFHSGIGWIMVKYWDGQIVIDIPVYSPEAYISGLFIIPVGLLVAFFGFIVIKPKDETVLLKENI
;
A
#
# COMPACT_ATOMS: atom_id res chain seq x y z
N MET A 1 15.19 -6.66 1.76
CA MET A 1 15.15 -7.76 2.75
C MET A 1 14.21 -7.47 3.93
N PHE A 2 14.40 -6.37 4.68
CA PHE A 2 13.58 -6.04 5.86
C PHE A 2 12.07 -5.87 5.58
N PHE A 3 11.71 -5.23 4.45
CA PHE A 3 10.31 -5.09 4.04
C PHE A 3 9.61 -6.46 3.86
N GLY A 4 10.30 -7.43 3.25
CA GLY A 4 9.76 -8.77 3.01
C GLY A 4 9.53 -9.57 4.31
N PHE A 5 10.40 -9.39 5.31
CA PHE A 5 10.16 -9.97 6.64
C PHE A 5 8.91 -9.38 7.29
N GLY A 6 8.77 -8.05 7.26
CA GLY A 6 7.56 -7.39 7.75
C GLY A 6 6.31 -7.94 7.07
N PHE A 7 6.34 -8.07 5.74
CA PHE A 7 5.23 -8.62 4.96
C PHE A 7 4.88 -10.06 5.33
N GLY A 8 5.88 -10.93 5.48
CA GLY A 8 5.69 -12.33 5.86
C GLY A 8 5.01 -12.49 7.22
N PHE A 9 5.38 -11.67 8.21
CA PHE A 9 4.73 -11.66 9.53
C PHE A 9 3.38 -10.91 9.53
N GLY A 10 3.21 -9.92 8.66
CA GLY A 10 1.97 -9.16 8.52
C GLY A 10 0.80 -9.98 7.98
N ALA A 11 1.07 -10.93 7.08
CA ALA A 11 0.03 -11.76 6.47
C ALA A 11 -0.83 -12.55 7.49
N PRO A 12 -0.25 -13.33 8.42
CA PRO A 12 -1.04 -14.02 9.45
C PRO A 12 -1.67 -13.04 10.45
N LEU A 13 -1.01 -11.91 10.76
CA LEU A 13 -1.54 -10.92 11.69
C LEU A 13 -2.83 -10.27 11.15
N ILE A 14 -2.81 -9.84 9.88
CA ILE A 14 -3.98 -9.25 9.22
C ILE A 14 -5.10 -10.29 9.06
N GLY A 15 -4.75 -11.55 8.76
CA GLY A 15 -5.73 -12.65 8.72
C GLY A 15 -6.43 -12.87 10.07
N TYR A 16 -5.67 -12.87 11.18
CA TYR A 16 -6.24 -12.97 12.52
C TYR A 16 -7.12 -11.76 12.89
N LEU A 17 -6.70 -10.55 12.50
CA LEU A 17 -7.50 -9.34 12.73
C LEU A 17 -8.82 -9.40 11.98
N GLU A 18 -8.85 -9.90 10.74
CA GLU A 18 -10.14 -10.08 10.06
C GLU A 18 -11.04 -11.08 10.78
N GLU A 19 -10.54 -12.27 11.13
CA GLU A 19 -11.37 -13.29 11.78
C GLU A 19 -12.02 -12.74 13.07
N LYS A 20 -11.27 -11.93 13.82
CA LYS A 20 -11.73 -11.27 15.05
C LYS A 20 -12.75 -10.17 14.80
N TYR A 21 -12.54 -9.30 13.80
CA TYR A 21 -13.38 -8.12 13.59
C TYR A 21 -14.51 -8.33 12.58
N LYS A 22 -14.44 -9.35 11.73
CA LYS A 22 -15.39 -9.68 10.63
C LYS A 22 -15.74 -8.49 9.73
N LYS A 23 -14.84 -7.50 9.67
CA LYS A 23 -15.03 -6.21 9.00
C LYS A 23 -13.86 -5.94 8.05
N PRO A 24 -13.81 -6.65 6.91
CA PRO A 24 -12.65 -6.64 6.01
C PRO A 24 -12.25 -5.24 5.53
N TYR A 25 -13.24 -4.44 5.13
CA TYR A 25 -13.02 -3.10 4.59
C TYR A 25 -12.47 -2.15 5.64
N THR A 26 -12.90 -2.29 6.90
CA THR A 26 -12.38 -1.47 8.00
C THR A 26 -10.89 -1.70 8.25
N VAL A 27 -10.42 -2.95 8.18
CA VAL A 27 -9.01 -3.28 8.34
C VAL A 27 -8.17 -2.68 7.21
N ILE A 28 -8.67 -2.74 5.96
CA ILE A 28 -7.99 -2.13 4.80
C ILE A 28 -7.87 -0.60 4.96
N ILE A 29 -8.97 0.06 5.33
CA ILE A 29 -9.01 1.53 5.54
C ILE A 29 -8.03 1.95 6.64
N LEU A 30 -8.02 1.23 7.77
CA LEU A 30 -7.12 1.53 8.88
C LEU A 30 -5.65 1.34 8.47
N SER A 31 -5.35 0.24 7.77
CA SER A 31 -3.99 -0.01 7.25
C SER A 31 -3.55 1.07 6.27
N ALA A 32 -4.42 1.51 5.36
CA ALA A 32 -4.14 2.61 4.42
C ALA A 32 -3.81 3.93 5.14
N LEU A 33 -4.60 4.28 6.17
CA LEU A 33 -4.38 5.47 6.98
C LEU A 33 -3.07 5.40 7.76
N CYS A 34 -2.81 4.27 8.43
CA CYS A 34 -1.58 4.06 9.19
C CYS A 34 -0.35 4.15 8.28
N MET A 35 -0.39 3.53 7.10
CA MET A 35 0.71 3.63 6.12
C MET A 35 0.91 5.07 5.65
N ALA A 36 -0.17 5.80 5.35
CA ALA A 36 -0.08 7.20 4.91
C ALA A 36 0.57 8.08 5.98
N LEU A 37 0.19 7.92 7.24
CA LEU A 37 0.75 8.66 8.37
C LEU A 37 2.23 8.33 8.60
N ILE A 38 2.58 7.05 8.61
CA ILE A 38 3.96 6.60 8.80
C ILE A 38 4.86 7.11 7.67
N PHE A 39 4.40 7.01 6.41
CA PHE A 39 5.18 7.43 5.25
C PHE A 39 5.32 8.96 5.18
N THR A 40 4.26 9.70 5.49
CA THR A 40 4.32 11.17 5.57
C THR A 40 5.26 11.62 6.69
N GLY A 41 5.17 11.00 7.87
CA GLY A 41 6.10 11.27 8.98
C GLY A 41 7.55 10.99 8.59
N MET A 42 7.81 9.85 7.95
CA MET A 42 9.15 9.51 7.45
C MET A 42 9.72 10.59 6.51
N LEU A 43 8.90 11.14 5.61
CA LEU A 43 9.32 12.18 4.68
C LEU A 43 9.55 13.54 5.37
N MET A 44 8.69 13.92 6.33
CA MET A 44 8.77 15.21 7.01
C MET A 44 9.95 15.31 7.98
N PHE A 45 10.26 14.24 8.72
CA PHE A 45 11.32 14.26 9.73
C PHE A 45 12.73 14.10 9.16
N LYS A 46 12.89 13.97 7.82
CA LYS A 46 14.18 13.70 7.13
C LYS A 46 15.03 12.70 7.92
N THR A 47 14.42 11.57 8.31
CA THR A 47 15.01 10.61 9.26
C THR A 47 16.36 10.09 8.75
N GLN A 48 17.44 10.48 9.42
CA GLN A 48 18.81 10.02 9.11
C GLN A 48 19.20 8.75 9.90
N ASN A 49 18.40 8.35 10.88
CA ASN A 49 18.67 7.17 11.69
C ASN A 49 18.27 5.89 10.94
N ILE A 50 19.27 5.11 10.54
CA ILE A 50 19.11 3.84 9.82
C ILE A 50 18.24 2.83 10.60
N LEU A 51 18.37 2.77 11.93
CA LEU A 51 17.62 1.82 12.76
C LEU A 51 16.11 2.15 12.77
N LEU A 52 15.78 3.44 12.77
CA LEU A 52 14.40 3.91 12.67
C LEU A 52 13.83 3.60 11.29
N LEU A 53 14.60 3.80 10.21
CA LEU A 53 14.20 3.43 8.85
C LEU A 53 13.91 1.92 8.73
N TYR A 54 14.74 1.05 9.32
CA TYR A 54 14.48 -0.38 9.32
C TYR A 54 13.18 -0.76 10.03
N THR A 55 12.94 -0.16 11.20
CA THR A 55 11.69 -0.37 11.95
C THR A 55 10.47 0.08 11.14
N ILE A 56 10.54 1.26 10.51
CA ILE A 56 9.48 1.78 9.65
C ILE A 56 9.23 0.84 8.46
N MET A 57 10.28 0.35 7.80
CA MET A 57 10.15 -0.59 6.68
C MET A 57 9.50 -1.92 7.07
N ILE A 58 9.79 -2.44 8.27
CA ILE A 58 9.16 -3.66 8.79
C ILE A 58 7.67 -3.42 9.06
N ILE A 59 7.33 -2.33 9.75
CA ILE A 59 5.93 -1.98 10.07
C ILE A 59 5.15 -1.76 8.77
N MET A 60 5.71 -1.04 7.81
CA MET A 60 5.06 -0.84 6.51
C MET A 60 4.89 -2.15 5.74
N GLY A 61 5.91 -3.02 5.75
CA GLY A 61 5.80 -4.34 5.15
C GLY A 61 4.65 -5.14 5.75
N ALA A 62 4.52 -5.11 7.09
CA ALA A 62 3.45 -5.80 7.79
C ALA A 62 2.06 -5.21 7.45
N LEU A 63 1.93 -3.89 7.41
CA LEU A 63 0.69 -3.23 7.02
C LEU A 63 0.32 -3.53 5.56
N CYS A 64 1.30 -3.61 4.66
CA CYS A 64 1.13 -3.90 3.23
C CYS A 64 0.56 -5.29 2.94
N ALA A 65 0.61 -6.22 3.91
CA ALA A 65 0.05 -7.56 3.77
C ALA A 65 -1.48 -7.58 3.52
N TYR A 66 -2.17 -6.46 3.76
CA TYR A 66 -3.59 -6.28 3.41
C TYR A 66 -3.91 -6.57 1.94
N GLN A 67 -2.94 -6.46 1.02
CA GLN A 67 -3.14 -6.77 -0.39
C GLN A 67 -3.57 -8.23 -0.61
N ILE A 68 -2.93 -9.19 0.07
CA ILE A 68 -3.29 -10.61 -0.01
C ILE A 68 -4.73 -10.81 0.47
N PHE A 69 -5.06 -10.14 1.56
CA PHE A 69 -6.38 -10.19 2.16
C PHE A 69 -7.47 -9.61 1.23
N MET A 70 -7.18 -8.53 0.53
CA MET A 70 -8.08 -7.93 -0.47
C MET A 70 -8.37 -8.89 -1.63
N ILE A 71 -7.34 -9.55 -2.16
CA ILE A 71 -7.49 -10.58 -3.20
C ILE A 71 -8.40 -11.71 -2.70
N PHE A 72 -8.24 -12.13 -1.45
CA PHE A 72 -9.05 -13.19 -0.83
C PHE A 72 -10.51 -12.80 -0.59
N ILE A 73 -10.82 -11.55 -0.22
CA ILE A 73 -12.22 -11.11 -0.13
C ILE A 73 -12.85 -11.12 -1.52
N ASN A 74 -12.11 -10.66 -2.53
CA ASN A 74 -12.62 -10.58 -3.90
C ASN A 74 -12.96 -11.96 -4.49
N THR A 75 -12.27 -13.02 -4.06
CA THR A 75 -12.62 -14.38 -4.46
C THR A 75 -13.89 -14.91 -3.77
N ARG A 76 -14.26 -14.40 -2.59
CA ARG A 76 -15.48 -14.82 -1.88
C ARG A 76 -16.77 -14.21 -2.44
N VAL A 77 -16.66 -13.12 -3.21
CA VAL A 77 -17.82 -12.43 -3.79
C VAL A 77 -18.20 -13.00 -5.16
N VAL A 78 -17.30 -13.73 -5.81
CA VAL A 78 -17.51 -14.29 -7.16
C VAL A 78 -17.95 -15.76 -7.13
N ALA A 79 -18.57 -16.23 -8.21
CA ALA A 79 -18.94 -17.63 -8.35
C ALA A 79 -17.71 -18.57 -8.30
N PRO A 80 -17.83 -19.81 -7.80
CA PRO A 80 -16.70 -20.72 -7.60
C PRO A 80 -15.85 -20.98 -8.85
N HIS A 81 -16.47 -20.98 -10.03
CA HIS A 81 -15.78 -21.19 -11.31
C HIS A 81 -14.99 -19.97 -11.81
N LEU A 82 -15.19 -18.78 -11.21
CA LEU A 82 -14.51 -17.53 -11.57
C LEU A 82 -13.47 -17.08 -10.54
N VAL A 83 -13.31 -17.82 -9.44
CA VAL A 83 -12.39 -17.49 -8.33
C VAL A 83 -10.95 -17.26 -8.83
N GLY A 84 -10.44 -18.15 -9.68
CA GLY A 84 -9.09 -18.04 -10.23
C GLY A 84 -8.91 -16.77 -11.06
N ILE A 85 -9.87 -16.49 -11.96
CA ILE A 85 -9.84 -15.30 -12.83
C ILE A 85 -9.92 -14.02 -12.00
N SER A 86 -10.83 -13.98 -11.03
CA SER A 86 -11.02 -12.84 -10.12
C SER A 86 -9.77 -12.52 -9.31
N SER A 87 -9.11 -13.55 -8.75
CA SER A 87 -7.87 -13.40 -8.00
C SER A 87 -6.72 -12.86 -8.87
N SER A 88 -6.51 -13.48 -10.03
CA SER A 88 -5.45 -13.09 -10.96
C SER A 88 -5.67 -11.68 -11.52
N PHE A 89 -6.91 -11.34 -11.85
CA PHE A 89 -7.27 -10.01 -12.36
C PHE A 89 -7.00 -8.92 -11.30
N THR A 90 -7.40 -9.16 -10.06
CA THR A 90 -7.13 -8.24 -8.94
C THR A 90 -5.64 -8.08 -8.69
N ASN A 91 -4.87 -9.18 -8.72
CA ASN A 91 -3.42 -9.09 -8.60
C ASN A 91 -2.78 -8.30 -9.75
N MET A 92 -3.27 -8.50 -10.99
CA MET A 92 -2.80 -7.76 -12.15
C MET A 92 -3.06 -6.26 -12.01
N ILE A 93 -4.24 -5.86 -11.51
CA ILE A 93 -4.55 -4.45 -11.24
C ILE A 93 -3.56 -3.88 -10.22
N VAL A 94 -3.36 -4.56 -9.08
CA VAL A 94 -2.47 -4.04 -8.03
C VAL A 94 -1.04 -3.87 -8.55
N MET A 95 -0.52 -4.84 -9.30
CA MET A 95 0.82 -4.74 -9.88
C MET A 95 0.91 -3.64 -10.96
N SER A 96 -0.15 -3.42 -11.74
CA SER A 96 -0.20 -2.36 -12.76
C SER A 96 -0.12 -0.97 -12.13
N PHE A 97 -0.77 -0.74 -10.98
CA PHE A 97 -0.63 0.51 -10.24
C PHE A 97 0.82 0.76 -9.78
N GLY A 98 1.59 -0.30 -9.48
CA GLY A 98 3.02 -0.18 -9.19
C GLY A 98 3.80 0.52 -10.31
N LEU A 99 3.54 0.17 -11.57
CA LEU A 99 4.16 0.83 -12.73
C LEU A 99 3.76 2.30 -12.85
N ILE A 100 2.49 2.63 -12.61
CA ILE A 100 1.97 4.00 -12.65
C ILE A 100 2.66 4.85 -11.58
N PHE A 101 2.75 4.35 -10.35
CA PHE A 101 3.45 5.05 -9.26
C PHE A 101 4.94 5.21 -9.56
N HIS A 102 5.63 4.16 -9.99
CA HIS A 102 7.05 4.25 -10.33
C HIS A 102 7.32 5.28 -11.45
N SER A 103 6.50 5.29 -12.49
CA SER A 103 6.62 6.25 -13.59
C SER A 103 6.32 7.68 -13.13
N GLY A 104 5.30 7.86 -12.28
CA GLY A 104 4.94 9.15 -11.69
C GLY A 104 6.03 9.71 -10.78
N ILE A 105 6.62 8.88 -9.91
CA ILE A 105 7.75 9.26 -9.05
C ILE A 105 8.92 9.72 -9.91
N GLY A 106 9.29 8.94 -10.93
CA GLY A 106 10.41 9.27 -11.82
C GLY A 106 10.20 10.59 -12.55
N TRP A 107 9.00 10.83 -13.09
CA TRP A 107 8.68 12.08 -13.78
C TRP A 107 8.76 13.30 -12.85
N ILE A 108 8.25 13.18 -11.63
CA ILE A 108 8.31 14.26 -10.63
C ILE A 108 9.78 14.52 -10.24
N MET A 109 10.58 13.47 -10.01
CA MET A 109 11.99 13.62 -9.68
C MET A 109 12.77 14.36 -10.77
N VAL A 110 12.52 14.05 -12.05
CA VAL A 110 13.13 14.76 -13.19
C VAL A 110 12.66 16.21 -13.28
N LYS A 111 11.39 16.49 -12.96
CA LYS A 111 10.84 17.86 -12.99
C LYS A 111 11.45 18.76 -11.91
N TYR A 112 11.71 18.23 -10.73
CA TYR A 112 12.36 18.94 -9.62
C TYR A 112 13.89 18.80 -9.63
N TRP A 113 14.45 18.22 -10.69
CA TRP A 113 15.88 18.04 -10.81
C TRP A 113 16.57 19.36 -11.12
N ASP A 114 17.60 19.68 -10.35
CA ASP A 114 18.40 20.91 -10.49
C ASP A 114 19.40 20.87 -11.66
N GLY A 115 19.31 19.85 -12.54
CA GLY A 115 20.20 19.68 -13.70
C GLY A 115 21.64 19.29 -13.35
N GLN A 116 21.91 18.93 -12.08
CA GLN A 116 23.24 18.52 -11.65
C GLN A 116 23.57 17.11 -12.19
N ILE A 117 24.59 17.04 -13.03
CA ILE A 117 25.15 15.81 -13.57
C ILE A 117 26.57 15.67 -13.04
N VAL A 118 26.86 14.57 -12.36
CA VAL A 118 28.21 14.22 -11.92
C VAL A 118 28.61 12.94 -12.65
N ILE A 119 29.59 13.05 -13.55
CA ILE A 119 30.11 11.89 -14.33
C ILE A 119 28.98 11.20 -15.10
N ASP A 120 28.23 11.94 -15.91
CA ASP A 120 27.09 11.46 -16.72
C ASP A 120 25.91 10.83 -15.92
N ILE A 121 25.93 10.92 -14.58
CA ILE A 121 24.86 10.44 -13.72
C ILE A 121 24.07 11.64 -13.17
N PRO A 122 22.74 11.69 -13.38
CA PRO A 122 21.91 12.72 -12.79
C PRO A 122 21.90 12.58 -11.27
N VAL A 123 22.41 13.59 -10.58
CA VAL A 123 22.36 13.68 -9.12
C VAL A 123 21.10 14.44 -8.73
N TYR A 124 20.20 13.74 -8.05
CA TYR A 124 18.95 14.31 -7.57
C TYR A 124 19.16 14.93 -6.19
N SER A 125 18.67 16.15 -6.00
CA SER A 125 18.64 16.79 -4.68
C SER A 125 17.68 16.04 -3.74
N PRO A 126 17.93 16.07 -2.41
CA PRO A 126 17.03 15.49 -1.42
C PRO A 126 15.59 16.00 -1.56
N GLU A 127 15.42 17.25 -1.99
CA GLU A 127 14.15 17.92 -2.23
C GLU A 127 13.37 17.29 -3.40
N ALA A 128 14.06 16.95 -4.49
CA ALA A 128 13.48 16.23 -5.63
C ALA A 128 13.02 14.82 -5.23
N TYR A 129 13.80 14.14 -4.38
CA TYR A 129 13.45 12.82 -3.85
C TYR A 129 12.21 12.86 -2.95
N ILE A 130 12.15 13.79 -1.99
CA ILE A 130 10.99 13.94 -1.11
C ILE A 130 9.73 14.29 -1.92
N SER A 131 9.86 15.19 -2.89
CA SER A 131 8.75 15.61 -3.76
C SER A 131 8.24 14.45 -4.62
N GLY A 132 9.14 13.65 -5.18
CA GLY A 132 8.79 12.45 -5.95
C GLY A 132 8.07 11.40 -5.11
N LEU A 133 8.60 11.10 -3.92
CA LEU A 133 8.01 10.09 -3.03
C LEU A 133 6.68 10.53 -2.40
N PHE A 134 6.38 11.84 -2.36
CA PHE A 134 5.12 12.35 -1.83
C PHE A 134 3.87 11.87 -2.59
N ILE A 135 4.03 11.36 -3.82
CA ILE A 135 2.92 10.74 -4.55
C ILE A 135 2.37 9.47 -3.87
N ILE A 136 3.21 8.76 -3.11
CA ILE A 136 2.82 7.53 -2.40
C ILE A 136 1.79 7.82 -1.29
N PRO A 137 2.05 8.73 -0.31
CA PRO A 137 1.08 9.04 0.74
C PRO A 137 -0.18 9.70 0.16
N VAL A 138 -0.07 10.50 -0.90
CA VAL A 138 -1.23 11.03 -1.62
C VAL A 138 -2.10 9.90 -2.20
N GLY A 139 -1.48 8.92 -2.86
CA GLY A 139 -2.19 7.74 -3.37
C GLY A 139 -2.87 6.92 -2.27
N LEU A 140 -2.20 6.75 -1.12
CA LEU A 140 -2.78 6.07 0.06
C LEU A 140 -3.98 6.83 0.63
N LEU A 141 -3.95 8.16 0.65
CA LEU A 141 -5.08 8.99 1.08
C LEU A 141 -6.25 8.89 0.09
N VAL A 142 -5.98 8.91 -1.21
CA VAL A 142 -7.02 8.68 -2.24
C VAL A 142 -7.66 7.31 -2.06
N ALA A 143 -6.86 6.27 -1.82
CA ALA A 143 -7.37 4.93 -1.51
C ALA A 143 -8.22 4.94 -0.23
N PHE A 144 -7.77 5.58 0.84
CA PHE A 144 -8.51 5.71 2.10
C PHE A 144 -9.89 6.34 1.89
N PHE A 145 -9.97 7.48 1.20
CA PHE A 145 -11.25 8.13 0.88
C PHE A 145 -12.11 7.28 -0.05
N GLY A 146 -11.51 6.67 -1.09
CA GLY A 146 -12.21 5.79 -2.02
C GLY A 146 -12.86 4.60 -1.31
N PHE A 147 -12.13 3.94 -0.41
CA PHE A 147 -12.66 2.83 0.38
C PHE A 147 -13.72 3.27 1.38
N ILE A 148 -13.63 4.47 1.98
CA ILE A 148 -14.70 5.00 2.84
C ILE A 148 -16.01 5.18 2.06
N VAL A 149 -15.94 5.70 0.84
CA VAL A 149 -17.12 5.92 -0.01
C VAL A 149 -17.72 4.60 -0.48
N ILE A 150 -16.88 3.62 -0.85
CA ILE A 150 -17.32 2.32 -1.37
C ILE A 150 -17.75 1.37 -0.26
N LYS A 151 -17.27 1.57 0.98
CA LYS A 151 -17.51 0.65 2.09
C LYS A 151 -19.02 0.39 2.25
N PRO A 152 -19.49 -0.86 2.05
CA PRO A 152 -20.89 -1.19 2.26
C PRO A 152 -21.26 -1.04 3.74
N LYS A 153 -22.47 -0.53 4.02
CA LYS A 153 -22.99 -0.35 5.39
C LYS A 153 -23.04 -1.66 6.17
N ASP A 154 -23.28 -2.79 5.49
CA ASP A 154 -23.33 -4.14 6.08
C ASP A 154 -22.24 -5.06 5.51
N GLU A 155 -20.99 -4.74 5.83
CA GLU A 155 -19.82 -5.57 5.50
C GLU A 155 -19.88 -6.99 6.11
N THR A 156 -20.66 -7.19 7.17
CA THR A 156 -20.82 -8.47 7.87
C THR A 156 -21.83 -9.43 7.20
N VAL A 157 -22.77 -8.90 6.41
CA VAL A 157 -23.85 -9.69 5.79
C VAL A 157 -23.37 -10.35 4.48
N LEU A 158 -22.55 -9.64 3.72
CA LEU A 158 -21.95 -10.16 2.46
C LEU A 158 -21.09 -11.42 2.66
N LEU A 159 -20.48 -11.58 3.85
CA LEU A 159 -19.72 -12.78 4.20
C LEU A 159 -20.60 -13.93 4.71
N LYS A 160 -21.85 -13.66 5.11
CA LYS A 160 -22.79 -14.67 5.61
C LYS A 160 -23.74 -15.20 4.54
N GLU A 161 -24.09 -14.41 3.52
CA GLU A 161 -24.98 -14.85 2.44
C GLU A 161 -24.31 -15.78 1.41
N ASN A 162 -22.98 -15.87 1.42
CA ASN A 162 -22.20 -16.74 0.53
C ASN A 162 -21.63 -18.00 1.22
N ILE A 163 -22.17 -18.39 2.39
CA ILE A 163 -21.86 -19.66 3.08
C ILE A 163 -23.08 -20.57 3.07
#